data_AF-A0A6V7M381-F1
#
_entry.id   AF-A0A6V7M381-F1
#
_cell.length_a   1.000
_cell.length_b   1.000
_cell.length_c   1.000
_cell.angle_alpha   90.00
_cell.angle_beta   90.00
_cell.angle_gamma   90.00
#
_symmetry.space_group_name_H-M   'P 1'
#
loop_
_entity.id
_entity.type
_entity.pdbx_description
1 polymer ?
#
loop_
_entity_poly.entity_id
_entity_poly.type
_entity_poly.pdbx_seq_one_letter_code
_entity_poly.pdbx_strand_id
1 'polypeptide(L)'
;NYGITGLQKHIREGVRLAKKFEALVLGDSRFEIPAVRHLGMVVFRLRGENSLTEKLLKKMNTRGKVHCVPAALHGKYVIRFTVTST
;
A
#
# COMPACT_ATOMS: atom_id res chain seq x y z
N ASN A 1 -25.45 -12.20 9.45
CA ASN A 1 -25.50 -10.73 9.53
C ASN A 1 -24.36 -10.27 10.45
N TYR A 2 -23.40 -9.47 9.99
CA TYR A 2 -22.18 -9.17 10.76
C TYR A 2 -22.44 -8.35 12.04
N GLY A 3 -23.51 -7.55 12.08
CA GLY A 3 -23.78 -6.62 13.19
C GLY A 3 -22.69 -5.56 13.36
N ILE A 4 -22.88 -4.64 14.32
CA ILE A 4 -21.93 -3.54 14.56
C ILE A 4 -20.54 -4.09 14.93
N THR A 5 -20.49 -5.06 15.86
CA THR A 5 -19.23 -5.66 16.33
C THR A 5 -18.48 -6.36 15.20
N GLY A 6 -19.17 -7.08 14.31
CA GLY A 6 -18.52 -7.74 13.18
C GLY A 6 -17.95 -6.76 12.17
N LEU A 7 -18.70 -5.69 11.85
CA LEU A 7 -18.22 -4.63 10.96
C LEU A 7 -16.99 -3.91 11.54
N GLN A 8 -17.03 -3.56 12.83
CA GLN A 8 -15.89 -2.94 13.50
C GLN A 8 -14.65 -3.86 13.50
N LYS A 9 -14.83 -5.17 13.74
CA LYS A 9 -13.75 -6.15 13.71
C LYS A 9 -13.11 -6.23 12.32
N HIS A 10 -13.93 -6.30 11.27
CA HIS A 10 -13.45 -6.35 9.88
C HIS A 10 -12.63 -5.10 9.50
N ILE A 11 -13.14 -3.90 9.82
CA ILE A 11 -12.42 -2.64 9.56
C ILE A 11 -11.09 -2.62 10.31
N ARG A 12 -11.10 -2.94 11.62
CA ARG A 12 -9.88 -2.95 12.46
C ARG A 12 -8.85 -3.96 11.94
N GLU A 13 -9.30 -5.10 11.43
CA GLU A 13 -8.40 -6.10 10.84
C GLU A 13 -7.74 -5.59 9.55
N GLY A 14 -8.49 -4.96 8.66
CA GLY A 14 -7.92 -4.33 7.46
C GLY A 14 -6.86 -3.27 7.81
N VAL A 15 -7.12 -2.45 8.84
CA VAL A 15 -6.15 -1.46 9.35
C VAL A 15 -4.92 -2.14 9.95
N ARG A 16 -5.09 -3.23 10.71
CA ARG A 16 -3.98 -4.01 11.29
C ARG A 16 -3.08 -4.60 10.21
N LEU A 17 -3.66 -5.15 9.15
CA LEU A 17 -2.92 -5.70 8.00
C LEU A 17 -2.17 -4.61 7.23
N ALA A 18 -2.78 -3.44 7.03
CA ALA A 18 -2.09 -2.32 6.40
C ALA A 18 -0.91 -1.83 7.25
N LYS A 19 -1.06 -1.78 8.59
CA LYS A 19 0.05 -1.48 9.51
C LYS A 19 1.18 -2.52 9.43
N LYS A 20 0.84 -3.81 9.26
CA LYS A 20 1.84 -4.86 9.04
C LYS A 20 2.60 -4.66 7.73
N PHE A 21 1.89 -4.33 6.64
CA PHE A 21 2.53 -4.04 5.35
C PHE A 21 3.42 -2.79 5.42
N GLU A 22 2.95 -1.72 6.07
CA GLU A 22 3.75 -0.51 6.35
C GLU A 22 5.08 -0.86 7.04
N ALA A 23 5.05 -1.71 8.08
CA ALA A 23 6.27 -2.14 8.77
C ALA A 23 7.23 -2.94 7.86
N LEU A 24 6.71 -3.78 6.96
CA LEU A 24 7.52 -4.51 5.98
C LEU A 24 8.20 -3.56 4.99
N VAL A 25 7.50 -2.53 4.54
CA VAL A 25 8.05 -1.51 3.64
C VAL A 25 9.14 -0.68 4.35
N LEU A 26 8.89 -0.26 5.60
CA LEU A 26 9.87 0.49 6.40
C LEU A 26 11.11 -0.34 6.75
N GLY A 27 10.99 -1.66 6.81
CA GLY A 27 12.12 -2.58 7.03
C GLY A 27 13.08 -2.69 5.85
N ASP A 28 12.74 -2.14 4.67
CA ASP A 28 13.58 -2.17 3.47
C ASP A 28 14.00 -0.76 3.08
N SER A 29 15.29 -0.47 3.22
CA SER A 29 15.87 0.87 3.01
C SER A 29 15.71 1.40 1.58
N ARG A 30 15.42 0.53 0.60
CA ARG A 30 15.18 0.91 -0.80
C ARG A 30 13.86 1.65 -0.98
N PHE A 31 12.93 1.52 -0.03
CA PHE A 31 11.61 2.13 -0.10
C PHE A 31 11.48 3.35 0.82
N GLU A 32 10.49 4.18 0.51
CA GLU A 32 10.01 5.25 1.37
C GLU A 32 8.46 5.30 1.36
N ILE A 33 7.90 5.80 2.47
CA ILE A 33 6.46 6.03 2.65
C ILE A 33 6.26 7.55 2.70
N PRO A 34 5.88 8.20 1.57
CA PRO A 34 5.80 9.66 1.50
C PRO A 34 4.54 10.24 2.17
N ALA A 35 3.62 9.40 2.66
CA ALA A 35 2.40 9.83 3.32
C ALA A 35 2.04 8.87 4.47
N VAL A 36 1.60 9.43 5.61
CA VAL A 36 1.23 8.66 6.81
C VAL A 36 0.02 7.76 6.54
N ARG A 37 0.08 6.50 6.99
CA ARG A 37 -1.05 5.57 6.92
C ARG A 37 -2.04 5.83 8.06
N HIS A 38 -3.28 6.19 7.72
CA HIS A 38 -4.36 6.32 8.70
C HIS A 38 -5.26 5.08 8.78
N LEU A 39 -5.59 4.47 7.65
CA LEU A 39 -6.52 3.31 7.55
C LEU A 39 -5.86 2.13 6.81
N GLY A 40 -6.60 1.48 5.90
CA GLY A 40 -6.20 0.28 5.16
C GLY A 40 -5.35 0.52 3.90
N MET A 41 -4.92 1.76 3.63
CA MET A 41 -4.14 2.13 2.45
C MET A 41 -2.73 2.59 2.84
N VAL A 42 -1.72 1.96 2.26
CA VAL A 42 -0.32 2.36 2.37
C VAL A 42 0.15 2.89 1.03
N VAL A 43 0.77 4.07 1.06
CA VAL A 43 1.37 4.70 -0.11
C VAL A 43 2.88 4.57 0.02
N PHE A 44 3.53 3.99 -0.99
CA PHE A 44 4.97 3.75 -0.95
C PHE A 44 5.60 3.93 -2.33
N ARG A 45 6.91 4.15 -2.36
CA ARG A 45 7.69 4.23 -3.60
C ARG A 45 9.13 3.75 -3.37
N LEU A 46 9.83 3.43 -4.44
CA LEU A 46 11.28 3.28 -4.38
C LEU A 46 11.90 4.67 -4.24
N ARG A 47 12.98 4.76 -3.45
CA ARG A 47 13.78 5.99 -3.36
C ARG A 47 14.42 6.29 -4.72
N GLY A 48 14.55 7.58 -5.03
CA GLY A 48 15.11 8.07 -6.29
C GLY A 48 14.05 8.41 -7.34
N GLU A 49 14.39 8.16 -8.60
CA GLU A 49 13.63 8.55 -9.79
C GLU A 49 12.26 7.86 -9.88
N ASN A 50 11.26 8.59 -10.39
CA ASN A 50 9.90 8.07 -10.60
C ASN A 50 9.88 6.82 -11.49
N SER A 51 10.76 6.76 -12.50
CA SER A 51 10.87 5.64 -13.43
C SER A 51 11.18 4.29 -12.74
N LEU A 52 11.85 4.30 -11.59
CA LEU A 52 12.09 3.08 -10.81
C LEU A 52 10.79 2.52 -10.25
N THR A 53 9.96 3.39 -9.67
CA THR A 53 8.67 3.02 -9.09
C THR A 53 7.67 2.60 -10.17
N GLU A 54 7.66 3.28 -11.32
CA GLU A 54 6.86 2.90 -12.50
C GLU A 54 7.22 1.50 -13.01
N LYS A 55 8.52 1.21 -13.17
CA LYS A 55 9.01 -0.12 -13.59
C LYS A 55 8.62 -1.20 -12.59
N LEU A 56 8.72 -0.92 -11.29
CA LEU A 56 8.30 -1.85 -10.24
C LEU A 56 6.80 -2.15 -10.34
N LEU A 57 5.96 -1.10 -10.44
CA LEU A 57 4.51 -1.25 -10.52
C LEU A 57 4.11 -2.07 -11.76
N LYS A 58 4.70 -1.77 -12.92
CA LYS A 58 4.47 -2.53 -14.15
C LYS A 58 4.82 -4.00 -13.95
N LYS A 59 5.99 -4.30 -13.38
CA LYS A 59 6.43 -5.68 -13.10
C LYS A 59 5.49 -6.41 -12.13
N MET A 60 5.00 -5.74 -11.08
CA MET A 60 4.04 -6.31 -10.13
C MET A 60 2.72 -6.67 -10.82
N ASN A 61 2.13 -5.72 -11.56
CA ASN A 61 0.84 -5.91 -12.22
C ASN A 61 0.92 -6.93 -13.37
N THR A 62 1.99 -6.93 -14.18
CA THR A 62 2.19 -7.92 -15.26
C THR A 62 2.29 -9.34 -14.71
N ARG A 63 2.82 -9.54 -13.49
CA ARG A 63 2.89 -10.87 -12.87
C ARG A 63 1.50 -11.40 -12.46
N GLY A 64 0.49 -10.54 -12.36
CA GLY A 64 -0.91 -10.94 -12.09
C GLY A 64 -1.20 -11.47 -10.69
N LYS A 65 -0.21 -11.50 -9.78
CA LYS A 65 -0.40 -11.99 -8.39
C LYS A 65 -0.99 -10.95 -7.45
N VAL A 66 -0.85 -9.68 -7.80
CA VAL A 66 -1.37 -8.54 -7.06
C VAL A 66 -1.68 -7.44 -8.05
N HIS A 67 -2.72 -6.67 -7.78
CA HIS A 67 -3.04 -5.47 -8.53
C HIS A 67 -2.86 -4.24 -7.65
N CYS A 68 -2.10 -3.27 -8.14
CA CYS A 68 -1.89 -1.98 -7.49
C CYS A 68 -2.08 -0.86 -8.50
N VAL A 69 -2.43 0.33 -8.00
CA VAL A 69 -2.64 1.53 -8.83
C VAL A 69 -1.66 2.63 -8.44
N PRO A 70 -1.22 3.45 -9.41
CA PRO A 70 -0.35 4.57 -9.10
C PRO A 70 -1.13 5.78 -8.58
N ALA A 71 -0.39 6.76 -8.06
CA ALA A 71 -0.80 8.15 -7.89
C ALA A 71 0.42 9.07 -8.00
N ALA A 72 0.19 10.38 -8.06
CA ALA A 72 1.23 11.39 -7.97
C ALA A 72 1.01 12.25 -6.71
N LEU A 73 2.03 12.36 -5.85
CA LEU A 73 2.02 13.22 -4.67
C LEU A 73 3.16 14.23 -4.80
N HIS A 74 2.83 15.51 -4.98
CA HIS A 74 3.82 16.59 -5.17
C HIS A 74 4.88 16.25 -6.25
N GLY A 75 4.45 15.72 -7.39
CA GLY A 75 5.34 15.31 -8.49
C GLY A 75 6.07 13.97 -8.28
N LYS A 76 5.91 13.31 -7.12
CA LYS A 76 6.45 11.98 -6.85
C LYS A 76 5.47 10.90 -7.27
N TYR A 77 5.90 10.00 -8.13
CA TYR A 77 5.16 8.80 -8.50
C TYR A 77 5.19 7.79 -7.36
N VAL A 78 4.01 7.33 -6.95
CA VAL A 78 3.80 6.43 -5.82
C VAL A 78 2.90 5.26 -6.19
N ILE A 79 3.05 4.15 -5.48
CA ILE A 79 2.16 2.99 -5.54
C ILE A 79 1.19 3.07 -4.36
N ARG A 80 -0.11 2.91 -4.62
CA ARG A 80 -1.13 2.75 -3.59
C ARG A 80 -1.44 1.27 -3.42
N PHE A 81 -1.15 0.75 -2.23
CA PHE A 81 -1.53 -0.60 -1.81
C PHE A 81 -2.69 -0.50 -0.83
N THR A 82 -3.86 -0.98 -1.23
CA THR A 82 -5.06 -1.00 -0.40
C THR A 82 -5.33 -2.42 0.04
N VAL A 83 -5.40 -2.64 1.35
CA VAL A 83 -5.90 -3.89 1.91
C VAL A 83 -7.39 -3.99 1.60
N THR A 84 -7.79 -5.05 0.89
CA THR A 84 -9.18 -5.30 0.49
C THR A 84 -9.75 -6.50 1.25
N SER A 85 -9.97 -7.64 0.59
CA SER A 85 -10.56 -8.81 1.23
C SER A 85 -9.53 -9.55 2.08
N THR A 86 -9.92 -9.83 3.32
CA THR A 86 -9.43 -10.97 4.10
C THR A 86 -10.18 -12.24 3.74
#